data_AF-A0A2E9HV87-F1
#
_entry.id   AF-A0A2E9HV87-F1
#
_cell.length_a   1.000
_cell.length_b   1.000
_cell.length_c   1.000
_cell.angle_alpha   90.00
_cell.angle_beta   90.00
_cell.angle_gamma   90.00
#
_symmetry.space_group_name_H-M   'P 1'
#
loop_
_entity.id
_entity.type
_entity.pdbx_description
1 polymer ?
#
loop_
_entity_poly.entity_id
_entity_poly.type
_entity_poly.pdbx_seq_one_letter_code
_entity_poly.pdbx_strand_id
1 'polypeptide(L)'
;MPAAPIRRSILPALLCGAALGPVPALAGDIVTTTGKHFDCAATLTGEIAAGDLDKIRALDIRSFASGTRPLCLDSTGGSFSEAIQIADYLYDRGIPTAVDDGATCLSSCAFAFLGGSAPGTDRQPEPNKSLHLNAELGFGSLARVLDASQYADGEALTAMDAALKSASEITARMEKFQMSAGFAAQVMALQDSDILYVDRVDEARALGLRLEGFEAPSSLGDQMVTRACIRENADFDPETSRPDQSVYDHRVLRESGASAHRKATYLVEAIVDGVPSWIGCQVELTTAAAPTDDPAASIKLRMSKDWTTGGNPRLREVHVKLVAEEWRAFPFRDFWKLIPEDQTLQEARKMASTDASASIIVDAVGDLPRTTPGTEALMDLRFDDRQEIQNRLTLLGFDTRGADGIFGPGTRQALEAWQESNGFDSTGFLDAAQRDVLVRQSETQYSDFLEEKRREEAEQQRVLNAPAPVFNRPVNQAPAPAPEPQGQRVRVCQRTIFGELVNCRIEFR
;
A
#
# COMPACT_ATOMS: atom_id res chain seq x y z
N MET A 1 -75.68 5.75 8.12
CA MET A 1 -76.27 5.26 6.85
C MET A 1 -76.20 6.39 5.83
N PRO A 2 -75.91 6.18 4.54
CA PRO A 2 -74.91 5.31 3.92
C PRO A 2 -73.96 6.11 2.99
N ALA A 3 -72.78 5.56 2.72
CA ALA A 3 -71.86 6.02 1.66
C ALA A 3 -72.35 5.53 0.29
N ALA A 4 -72.33 6.42 -0.72
CA ALA A 4 -72.66 6.12 -2.11
C ALA A 4 -71.37 6.02 -2.97
N PRO A 5 -71.30 5.10 -3.95
CA PRO A 5 -70.06 4.73 -4.62
C PRO A 5 -69.75 5.59 -5.85
N ILE A 6 -68.47 5.93 -6.01
CA ILE A 6 -67.90 6.59 -7.20
C ILE A 6 -67.68 5.53 -8.29
N ARG A 7 -68.26 5.79 -9.47
CA ARG A 7 -68.14 4.99 -10.70
C ARG A 7 -66.68 4.86 -11.15
N ARG A 8 -66.23 3.62 -11.36
CA ARG A 8 -65.01 3.28 -12.10
C ARG A 8 -65.31 3.30 -13.60
N SER A 9 -64.62 4.17 -14.32
CA SER A 9 -64.58 4.18 -15.79
C SER A 9 -63.62 3.11 -16.29
N ILE A 10 -64.10 2.33 -17.25
CA ILE A 10 -63.38 1.29 -17.98
C ILE A 10 -62.65 1.97 -19.14
N LEU A 11 -61.32 1.89 -19.17
CA LEU A 11 -60.51 2.09 -20.37
C LEU A 11 -59.83 0.75 -20.71
N PRO A 12 -59.80 0.33 -21.99
CA PRO A 12 -59.22 -0.94 -22.37
C PRO A 12 -57.68 -0.86 -22.36
N ALA A 13 -57.06 -1.83 -21.72
CA ALA A 13 -55.61 -2.05 -21.76
C ALA A 13 -55.23 -2.51 -23.18
N LEU A 14 -54.56 -1.64 -23.93
CA LEU A 14 -53.84 -2.00 -25.14
C LEU A 14 -52.55 -2.71 -24.70
N LEU A 15 -52.54 -4.04 -24.79
CA LEU A 15 -51.32 -4.85 -24.71
C LEU A 15 -50.46 -4.53 -25.95
N CYS A 16 -49.48 -3.63 -25.81
CA CYS A 16 -48.31 -3.63 -26.67
C CYS A 16 -47.37 -4.72 -26.16
N GLY A 17 -47.53 -5.94 -26.69
CA GLY A 17 -46.50 -6.97 -26.61
C GLY A 17 -45.33 -6.56 -27.48
N ALA A 18 -44.40 -5.78 -26.93
CA ALA A 18 -43.07 -5.62 -27.52
C ALA A 18 -42.32 -6.93 -27.29
N ALA A 19 -42.27 -7.77 -28.32
CA ALA A 19 -41.31 -8.85 -28.39
C ALA A 19 -39.91 -8.23 -28.36
N LEU A 20 -39.23 -8.30 -27.22
CA LEU A 20 -37.79 -8.10 -27.13
C LEU A 20 -37.15 -9.31 -27.84
N GLY A 21 -36.97 -9.20 -29.15
CA GLY A 21 -36.05 -10.05 -29.88
C GLY A 21 -34.61 -9.75 -29.46
N PRO A 22 -33.67 -10.70 -29.62
CA PRO A 22 -32.26 -10.44 -29.38
C PRO A 22 -31.80 -9.26 -30.26
N VAL A 23 -31.19 -8.25 -29.64
CA VAL A 23 -30.53 -7.17 -30.37
C VAL A 23 -29.37 -7.81 -31.15
N PRO A 24 -29.29 -7.64 -32.48
CA PRO A 24 -28.15 -8.17 -33.22
C PRO A 24 -26.87 -7.52 -32.68
N ALA A 25 -25.88 -8.35 -32.35
CA ALA A 25 -24.52 -7.89 -32.02
C ALA A 25 -24.02 -7.05 -33.21
N LEU A 26 -23.82 -5.76 -32.99
CA LEU A 26 -23.34 -4.84 -34.00
C LEU A 26 -21.81 -5.00 -34.10
N ALA A 27 -21.33 -5.35 -35.31
CA ALA A 27 -19.91 -5.43 -35.63
C ALA A 27 -19.19 -4.10 -35.35
N GLY A 28 -17.88 -4.16 -35.14
CA GLY A 28 -17.07 -3.00 -34.78
C GLY A 28 -17.13 -1.89 -35.83
N ASP A 29 -17.33 -0.66 -35.38
CA ASP A 29 -17.33 0.53 -36.22
C ASP A 29 -15.98 1.24 -36.11
N ILE A 30 -15.45 1.69 -37.25
CA ILE A 30 -14.23 2.50 -37.30
C ILE A 30 -14.60 3.93 -37.64
N VAL A 31 -14.28 4.85 -36.74
CA VAL A 31 -14.49 6.28 -36.92
C VAL A 31 -13.15 7.02 -36.97
N THR A 32 -13.00 7.93 -37.94
CA THR A 32 -11.78 8.74 -38.08
C THR A 32 -11.90 10.03 -37.27
N THR A 33 -12.21 9.91 -35.99
CA THR A 33 -12.29 11.03 -35.05
C THR A 33 -11.07 10.99 -34.13
N THR A 34 -10.56 12.19 -33.80
CA THR A 34 -9.56 12.37 -32.75
C THR A 34 -10.12 11.90 -31.42
N GLY A 35 -9.25 11.29 -30.61
CA GLY A 35 -9.56 10.91 -29.24
C GLY A 35 -9.70 12.11 -28.29
N LYS A 36 -10.11 11.84 -27.06
CA LYS A 36 -10.17 12.83 -25.97
C LYS A 36 -8.77 13.24 -25.52
N HIS A 37 -7.84 12.30 -25.36
CA HIS A 37 -6.45 12.58 -24.98
C HIS A 37 -5.49 12.34 -26.13
N PHE A 38 -5.58 11.18 -26.79
CA PHE A 38 -4.70 10.86 -27.91
C PHE A 38 -5.16 11.49 -29.22
N ASP A 39 -4.22 11.95 -30.04
CA ASP A 39 -4.50 12.33 -31.43
C ASP A 39 -4.68 11.09 -32.33
N CYS A 40 -5.77 10.37 -32.12
CA CYS A 40 -6.10 9.14 -32.83
C CYS A 40 -6.22 9.40 -34.35
N ALA A 41 -5.59 8.55 -35.15
CA ALA A 41 -5.80 8.53 -36.60
C ALA A 41 -7.18 7.94 -36.95
N ALA A 42 -7.59 6.92 -36.18
CA ALA A 42 -8.90 6.30 -36.20
C ALA A 42 -9.20 5.68 -34.83
N THR A 43 -10.47 5.41 -34.56
CA THR A 43 -10.94 4.71 -33.36
C THR A 43 -11.80 3.51 -33.77
N LEU A 44 -11.46 2.32 -33.27
CA LEU A 44 -12.27 1.11 -33.37
C LEU A 44 -13.19 1.02 -32.15
N THR A 45 -14.49 1.02 -32.38
CA THR A 45 -15.53 0.96 -31.34
C THR A 45 -16.44 -0.25 -31.54
N GLY A 46 -17.05 -0.77 -30.47
CA GLY A 46 -17.98 -1.91 -30.55
C GLY A 46 -17.29 -3.28 -30.55
N GLU A 47 -18.03 -4.36 -30.81
CA GLU A 47 -17.47 -5.72 -30.74
C GLU A 47 -16.58 -6.03 -31.96
N ILE A 48 -15.40 -6.61 -31.71
CA ILE A 48 -14.50 -7.09 -32.76
C ILE A 48 -15.17 -8.28 -33.45
N ALA A 49 -15.47 -8.13 -34.74
CA ALA A 49 -16.14 -9.14 -35.55
C ALA A 49 -15.33 -9.45 -36.81
N ALA A 50 -15.60 -10.60 -37.43
CA ALA A 50 -14.94 -10.99 -38.67
C ALA A 50 -15.07 -9.92 -39.76
N GLY A 51 -13.96 -9.53 -40.38
CA GLY A 51 -13.90 -8.50 -41.42
C GLY A 51 -13.55 -7.10 -40.93
N ASP A 52 -13.39 -6.88 -39.62
CA ASP A 52 -12.93 -5.61 -39.07
C ASP A 52 -11.48 -5.30 -39.47
N LEU A 53 -10.64 -6.31 -39.64
CA LEU A 53 -9.28 -6.14 -40.19
C LEU A 53 -9.32 -5.51 -41.59
N ASP A 54 -10.27 -5.88 -42.44
CA ASP A 54 -10.38 -5.29 -43.78
C ASP A 54 -10.80 -3.83 -43.73
N LYS A 55 -11.59 -3.43 -42.73
CA LYS A 55 -11.89 -2.02 -42.45
C LYS A 55 -10.62 -1.26 -42.03
N ILE A 56 -9.78 -1.84 -41.17
CA ILE A 56 -8.49 -1.24 -40.78
C ILE A 56 -7.55 -1.10 -41.97
N ARG A 57 -7.47 -2.13 -42.84
CA ARG A 57 -6.66 -2.11 -44.07
C ARG A 57 -7.09 -1.05 -45.07
N ALA A 58 -8.34 -0.62 -45.03
CA ALA A 58 -8.87 0.43 -45.89
C ALA A 58 -8.44 1.85 -45.44
N LEU A 59 -7.88 2.00 -44.22
CA LEU A 59 -7.38 3.28 -43.73
C LEU A 59 -6.10 3.70 -44.46
N ASP A 60 -5.93 5.01 -44.70
CA ASP A 60 -4.68 5.54 -45.27
C ASP A 60 -3.57 5.44 -44.22
N ILE A 61 -2.54 4.63 -44.49
CA ILE A 61 -1.39 4.43 -43.60
C ILE A 61 -0.68 5.75 -43.23
N ARG A 62 -0.76 6.78 -44.08
CA ARG A 62 -0.16 8.10 -43.80
C ARG A 62 -0.86 8.83 -42.66
N SER A 63 -2.12 8.50 -42.36
CA SER A 63 -2.88 9.10 -41.27
C SER A 63 -2.28 8.79 -39.89
N PHE A 64 -1.53 7.69 -39.76
CA PHE A 64 -0.83 7.30 -38.53
C PHE A 64 0.51 8.05 -38.32
N ALA A 65 0.84 8.97 -39.23
CA ALA A 65 1.96 9.91 -39.11
C ALA A 65 3.28 9.23 -38.68
N SER A 66 3.63 8.13 -39.35
CA SER A 66 4.85 7.35 -39.10
C SER A 66 4.99 6.86 -37.65
N GLY A 67 3.88 6.52 -36.98
CA GLY A 67 3.90 5.97 -35.63
C GLY A 67 3.68 6.99 -34.51
N THR A 68 3.24 8.21 -34.85
CA THR A 68 2.94 9.26 -33.87
C THR A 68 1.44 9.40 -33.55
N ARG A 69 0.56 8.91 -34.43
CA ARG A 69 -0.90 8.94 -34.25
C ARG A 69 -1.43 7.50 -34.16
N PRO A 70 -2.06 7.08 -33.04
CA PRO A 70 -2.48 5.69 -32.85
C PRO A 70 -3.83 5.34 -33.49
N LEU A 71 -4.05 4.03 -33.68
CA LEU A 71 -5.38 3.44 -33.71
C LEU A 71 -5.88 3.31 -32.27
N CYS A 72 -6.90 4.10 -31.93
CA CYS A 72 -7.52 4.04 -30.62
C CYS A 72 -8.54 2.91 -30.55
N LEU A 73 -8.60 2.21 -29.42
CA LEU A 73 -9.44 1.02 -29.24
C LEU A 73 -10.40 1.24 -28.06
N ASP A 74 -11.70 1.05 -28.32
CA ASP A 74 -12.77 1.13 -27.32
C ASP A 74 -13.78 0.00 -27.58
N SER A 75 -13.47 -1.19 -27.07
CA SER A 75 -14.20 -2.43 -27.31
C SER A 75 -14.19 -3.37 -26.11
N THR A 76 -15.33 -4.00 -25.84
CA THR A 76 -15.46 -5.06 -24.83
C THR A 76 -14.93 -6.42 -25.29
N GLY A 77 -14.41 -6.51 -26.52
CA GLY A 77 -13.87 -7.74 -27.11
C GLY A 77 -14.69 -8.25 -28.28
N GLY A 78 -14.78 -9.57 -28.45
CA GLY A 78 -15.43 -10.22 -29.59
C GLY A 78 -14.60 -11.39 -30.11
N SER A 79 -14.45 -11.51 -31.42
CA SER A 79 -13.67 -12.56 -32.08
C SER A 79 -12.18 -12.49 -31.77
N PHE A 80 -11.66 -13.49 -31.04
CA PHE A 80 -10.23 -13.60 -30.75
C PHE A 80 -9.39 -13.83 -31.99
N SER A 81 -9.87 -14.66 -32.93
CA SER A 81 -9.13 -14.93 -34.16
C SER A 81 -8.99 -13.68 -35.03
N GLU A 82 -10.02 -12.83 -35.06
CA GLU A 82 -9.94 -11.54 -35.74
C GLU A 82 -8.96 -10.60 -35.02
N ALA A 83 -9.05 -10.53 -33.69
CA ALA A 83 -8.17 -9.68 -32.88
C ALA A 83 -6.68 -10.00 -33.07
N ILE A 84 -6.29 -11.28 -33.15
CA ILE A 84 -4.90 -11.67 -33.43
C ILE A 84 -4.46 -11.27 -34.84
N GLN A 85 -5.35 -11.40 -35.85
CA GLN A 85 -5.05 -10.94 -37.20
C GLN A 85 -4.88 -9.42 -37.27
N ILE A 86 -5.71 -8.68 -36.53
CA ILE A 86 -5.57 -7.24 -36.34
C ILE A 86 -4.21 -6.94 -35.69
N ALA A 87 -3.88 -7.59 -34.57
CA ALA A 87 -2.63 -7.37 -33.86
C ALA A 87 -1.40 -7.59 -34.76
N ASP A 88 -1.38 -8.68 -35.53
CA ASP A 88 -0.29 -8.96 -36.47
C ASP A 88 -0.16 -7.88 -37.54
N TYR A 89 -1.29 -7.45 -38.11
CA TYR A 89 -1.29 -6.39 -39.11
C TYR A 89 -0.78 -5.07 -38.54
N LEU A 90 -1.24 -4.66 -37.36
CA LEU A 90 -0.81 -3.42 -36.72
C LEU A 90 0.71 -3.43 -36.49
N TYR A 91 1.23 -4.54 -35.99
CA TYR A 91 2.65 -4.69 -35.71
C TYR A 91 3.47 -4.60 -37.00
N ASP A 92 3.12 -5.39 -38.01
CA ASP A 92 3.87 -5.49 -39.27
C ASP A 92 3.84 -4.18 -40.08
N ARG A 93 2.82 -3.35 -39.85
CA ARG A 93 2.65 -2.06 -40.54
C ARG A 93 3.18 -0.87 -39.76
N GLY A 94 3.67 -1.03 -38.53
CA GLY A 94 4.17 0.10 -37.74
C GLY A 94 3.05 1.01 -37.25
N ILE A 95 1.88 0.45 -36.92
CA ILE A 95 0.71 1.22 -36.49
C ILE A 95 0.61 1.16 -34.95
N PRO A 96 0.69 2.30 -34.25
CA PRO A 96 0.64 2.31 -32.80
C PRO A 96 -0.80 2.13 -32.33
N THR A 97 -0.97 1.60 -31.13
CA THR A 97 -2.28 1.44 -30.48
C THR A 97 -2.38 2.29 -29.24
N ALA A 98 -3.61 2.71 -28.94
CA ALA A 98 -3.91 3.42 -27.70
C ALA A 98 -5.28 3.03 -27.15
N VAL A 99 -5.43 3.07 -25.82
CA VAL A 99 -6.74 3.07 -25.16
C VAL A 99 -6.87 4.42 -24.46
N ASP A 100 -7.83 5.22 -24.94
CA ASP A 100 -7.95 6.65 -24.69
C ASP A 100 -8.68 6.98 -23.38
N ASP A 101 -8.74 8.26 -23.01
CA ASP A 101 -9.32 8.72 -21.75
C ASP A 101 -10.79 8.25 -21.53
N GLY A 102 -10.96 7.33 -20.59
CA GLY A 102 -12.24 6.71 -20.24
C GLY A 102 -12.72 5.65 -21.25
N ALA A 103 -11.88 5.24 -22.20
CA ALA A 103 -12.18 4.14 -23.12
C ALA A 103 -11.91 2.78 -22.45
N THR A 104 -12.53 1.75 -22.99
CA THR A 104 -12.46 0.39 -22.43
C THR A 104 -11.97 -0.59 -23.50
N CYS A 105 -10.95 -1.40 -23.22
CA CYS A 105 -10.44 -2.41 -24.13
C CYS A 105 -10.27 -3.75 -23.41
N LEU A 106 -11.28 -4.62 -23.55
CA LEU A 106 -11.36 -5.89 -22.80
C LEU A 106 -11.27 -7.11 -23.72
N SER A 107 -10.81 -8.23 -23.15
CA SER A 107 -10.77 -9.55 -23.80
C SER A 107 -10.07 -9.49 -25.16
N SER A 108 -10.74 -9.84 -26.26
CA SER A 108 -10.17 -9.81 -27.62
C SER A 108 -9.62 -8.44 -28.01
N CYS A 109 -10.20 -7.33 -27.50
CA CYS A 109 -9.64 -6.00 -27.75
C CYS A 109 -8.23 -5.86 -27.20
N ALA A 110 -7.99 -6.34 -25.98
CA ALA A 110 -6.67 -6.26 -25.35
C ALA A 110 -5.61 -7.02 -26.17
N PHE A 111 -5.99 -8.11 -26.84
CA PHE A 111 -5.08 -8.82 -27.75
C PHE A 111 -4.82 -8.06 -29.05
N ALA A 112 -5.82 -7.38 -29.63
CA ALA A 112 -5.61 -6.48 -30.76
C ALA A 112 -4.69 -5.30 -30.39
N PHE A 113 -4.88 -4.74 -29.19
CA PHE A 113 -4.06 -3.67 -28.62
C PHE A 113 -2.57 -4.03 -28.54
N LEU A 114 -2.24 -5.29 -28.23
CA LEU A 114 -0.84 -5.76 -28.15
C LEU A 114 -0.07 -5.64 -29.47
N GLY A 115 -0.76 -5.53 -30.60
CA GLY A 115 -0.14 -5.34 -31.92
C GLY A 115 0.46 -3.95 -32.16
N GLY A 116 0.24 -2.98 -31.28
CA GLY A 116 0.72 -1.61 -31.47
C GLY A 116 2.23 -1.53 -31.65
N SER A 117 2.67 -0.95 -32.75
CA SER A 117 4.09 -0.75 -33.06
C SER A 117 4.34 0.58 -33.78
N ALA A 118 5.61 0.97 -33.88
CA ALA A 118 6.06 2.08 -34.70
C ALA A 118 7.29 1.67 -35.51
N PRO A 119 7.63 2.38 -36.59
CA PRO A 119 8.85 2.13 -37.34
C PRO A 119 10.10 2.32 -36.43
N GLY A 120 10.89 1.26 -36.23
CA GLY A 120 12.13 1.29 -35.45
C GLY A 120 13.38 1.63 -36.26
N THR A 121 14.52 1.77 -35.59
CA THR A 121 15.79 2.23 -36.20
C THR A 121 16.37 1.26 -37.23
N ASP A 122 16.14 -0.05 -37.04
CA ASP A 122 16.68 -1.12 -37.88
C ASP A 122 15.65 -1.64 -38.92
N ARG A 123 14.62 -0.84 -39.23
CA ARG A 123 13.46 -1.23 -40.05
C ARG A 123 12.62 -2.39 -39.47
N GLN A 124 12.94 -2.84 -38.26
CA GLN A 124 12.08 -3.70 -37.46
C GLN A 124 11.05 -2.80 -36.75
N PRO A 125 9.76 -3.17 -36.73
CA PRO A 125 8.79 -2.47 -35.90
C PRO A 125 9.18 -2.58 -34.42
N GLU A 126 9.08 -1.47 -33.70
CA GLU A 126 9.27 -1.41 -32.25
C GLU A 126 7.90 -1.28 -31.56
N PRO A 127 7.63 -1.97 -30.45
CA PRO A 127 6.34 -1.85 -29.77
C PRO A 127 6.02 -0.42 -29.35
N ASN A 128 4.80 0.00 -29.64
CA ASN A 128 4.29 1.33 -29.33
C ASN A 128 2.80 1.21 -28.96
N LYS A 129 2.59 1.04 -27.66
CA LYS A 129 1.30 0.77 -27.03
C LYS A 129 1.10 1.77 -25.91
N SER A 130 0.05 2.58 -25.99
CA SER A 130 -0.21 3.65 -25.01
C SER A 130 -1.52 3.43 -24.26
N LEU A 131 -1.52 3.68 -22.96
CA LEU A 131 -2.69 3.53 -22.10
C LEU A 131 -2.89 4.81 -21.30
N HIS A 132 -4.07 5.42 -21.39
CA HIS A 132 -4.43 6.54 -20.54
C HIS A 132 -4.75 6.06 -19.12
N LEU A 133 -4.38 6.81 -18.08
CA LEU A 133 -4.62 6.43 -16.67
C LEU A 133 -6.10 6.27 -16.27
N ASN A 134 -7.03 6.80 -17.07
CA ASN A 134 -8.47 6.64 -16.86
C ASN A 134 -9.10 5.55 -17.75
N ALA A 135 -8.30 4.88 -18.57
CA ALA A 135 -8.77 3.82 -19.44
C ALA A 135 -8.81 2.48 -18.70
N GLU A 136 -9.62 1.55 -19.22
CA GLU A 136 -9.65 0.17 -18.75
C GLU A 136 -9.03 -0.75 -19.81
N LEU A 137 -8.00 -1.49 -19.43
CA LEU A 137 -7.39 -2.55 -20.25
C LEU A 137 -7.48 -3.86 -19.47
N GLY A 138 -8.01 -4.91 -20.10
CA GLY A 138 -8.18 -6.19 -19.40
C GLY A 138 -8.18 -7.40 -20.32
N PHE A 139 -7.52 -8.46 -19.90
CA PHE A 139 -7.45 -9.73 -20.61
C PHE A 139 -8.47 -10.69 -20.02
N GLY A 140 -9.41 -11.17 -20.84
CA GLY A 140 -10.42 -12.14 -20.41
C GLY A 140 -9.93 -13.59 -20.54
N SER A 141 -10.60 -14.52 -19.85
CA SER A 141 -10.32 -15.94 -19.98
C SER A 141 -10.39 -16.42 -21.44
N LEU A 142 -9.39 -17.20 -21.86
CA LEU A 142 -9.37 -17.89 -23.14
C LEU A 142 -10.49 -18.95 -23.25
N ALA A 143 -11.08 -19.36 -22.13
CA ALA A 143 -12.26 -20.23 -22.13
C ALA A 143 -13.51 -19.51 -22.63
N ARG A 144 -13.62 -18.18 -22.46
CA ARG A 144 -14.77 -17.37 -22.92
C ARG A 144 -14.71 -17.07 -24.42
N VAL A 145 -13.50 -17.04 -24.99
CA VAL A 145 -13.30 -17.00 -26.45
C VAL A 145 -13.97 -18.19 -27.14
N LEU A 146 -14.18 -19.27 -26.39
CA LEU A 146 -14.91 -20.46 -26.81
C LEU A 146 -16.38 -20.24 -26.44
N ASP A 147 -17.17 -19.74 -27.37
CA ASP A 147 -18.61 -19.59 -27.20
C ASP A 147 -19.27 -20.97 -27.03
N ALA A 148 -19.42 -21.42 -25.79
CA ALA A 148 -20.01 -22.71 -25.44
C ALA A 148 -21.48 -22.85 -25.89
N SER A 149 -22.14 -21.75 -26.29
CA SER A 149 -23.50 -21.78 -26.84
C SER A 149 -23.58 -22.33 -28.28
N GLN A 150 -22.44 -22.50 -28.96
CA GLN A 150 -22.37 -23.01 -30.34
C GLN A 150 -22.13 -24.53 -30.43
N TYR A 151 -21.86 -25.21 -29.32
CA TYR A 151 -21.46 -26.62 -29.33
C TYR A 151 -22.53 -27.48 -28.65
N ALA A 152 -23.25 -28.24 -29.49
CA ALA A 152 -24.22 -29.22 -29.02
C ALA A 152 -23.54 -30.27 -28.13
N ASP A 153 -24.24 -30.68 -27.07
CA ASP A 153 -23.85 -31.67 -26.05
C ASP A 153 -22.84 -32.72 -26.56
N GLY A 154 -21.56 -32.62 -26.16
CA GLY A 154 -20.61 -33.72 -26.33
C GLY A 154 -19.14 -33.44 -26.62
N GLU A 155 -18.65 -32.20 -26.74
CA GLU A 155 -17.27 -31.98 -27.20
C GLU A 155 -16.39 -31.12 -26.26
N ALA A 156 -16.16 -31.59 -25.02
CA ALA A 156 -15.11 -31.04 -24.17
C ALA A 156 -13.71 -31.04 -24.85
N LEU A 157 -13.49 -31.95 -25.82
CA LEU A 157 -12.25 -32.06 -26.58
C LEU A 157 -12.05 -30.95 -27.62
N THR A 158 -13.11 -30.44 -28.27
CA THR A 158 -12.97 -29.37 -29.29
C THR A 158 -12.79 -27.99 -28.65
N ALA A 159 -13.46 -27.74 -27.53
CA ALA A 159 -13.18 -26.58 -26.68
C ALA A 159 -11.71 -26.58 -26.19
N MET A 160 -11.21 -27.74 -25.75
CA MET A 160 -9.82 -27.86 -25.30
C MET A 160 -8.81 -27.65 -26.45
N ASP A 161 -9.08 -28.17 -27.66
CA ASP A 161 -8.25 -27.93 -28.84
C ASP A 161 -8.18 -26.44 -29.22
N ALA A 162 -9.32 -25.75 -29.21
CA ALA A 162 -9.37 -24.33 -29.49
C ALA A 162 -8.70 -23.48 -28.39
N ALA A 163 -8.79 -23.86 -27.10
CA ALA A 163 -8.04 -23.23 -26.02
C ALA A 163 -6.52 -23.39 -26.23
N LEU A 164 -6.05 -24.61 -26.54
CA LEU A 164 -4.65 -24.90 -26.80
C LEU A 164 -4.14 -24.13 -28.02
N LYS A 165 -4.96 -24.01 -29.08
CA LYS A 165 -4.63 -23.20 -30.25
C LYS A 165 -4.49 -21.73 -29.88
N SER A 166 -5.44 -21.17 -29.13
CA SER A 166 -5.36 -19.76 -28.68
C SER A 166 -4.13 -19.51 -27.80
N ALA A 167 -3.82 -20.42 -26.88
CA ALA A 167 -2.62 -20.35 -26.07
C ALA A 167 -1.35 -20.40 -26.94
N SER A 168 -1.30 -21.29 -27.94
CA SER A 168 -0.20 -21.37 -28.90
C SER A 168 -0.04 -20.07 -29.71
N GLU A 169 -1.14 -19.47 -30.18
CA GLU A 169 -1.11 -18.21 -30.93
C GLU A 169 -0.55 -17.06 -30.08
N ILE A 170 -0.87 -17.02 -28.78
CA ILE A 170 -0.31 -16.06 -27.82
C ILE A 170 1.17 -16.34 -27.59
N THR A 171 1.54 -17.59 -27.27
CA THR A 171 2.94 -17.97 -27.00
C THR A 171 3.84 -17.66 -28.19
N ALA A 172 3.38 -17.91 -29.42
CA ALA A 172 4.12 -17.62 -30.64
C ALA A 172 4.39 -16.12 -30.85
N ARG A 173 3.68 -15.23 -30.16
CA ARG A 173 3.77 -13.77 -30.31
C ARG A 173 4.24 -13.03 -29.08
N MET A 174 4.57 -13.73 -28.00
CA MET A 174 5.02 -13.09 -26.75
C MET A 174 6.24 -12.20 -26.97
N GLU A 175 7.24 -12.67 -27.72
CA GLU A 175 8.42 -11.88 -28.08
C GLU A 175 8.04 -10.68 -28.96
N LYS A 176 7.22 -10.92 -30.00
CA LYS A 176 6.72 -9.90 -30.93
C LYS A 176 6.01 -8.76 -30.19
N PHE A 177 5.16 -9.07 -29.21
CA PHE A 177 4.34 -8.08 -28.52
C PHE A 177 4.94 -7.57 -27.19
N GLN A 178 6.15 -8.02 -26.84
CA GLN A 178 6.83 -7.72 -25.56
C GLN A 178 5.98 -8.07 -24.33
N MET A 179 5.35 -9.25 -24.37
CA MET A 179 4.57 -9.77 -23.25
C MET A 179 5.45 -10.69 -22.41
N SER A 180 5.62 -10.36 -21.13
CA SER A 180 6.41 -11.19 -20.23
C SER A 180 5.79 -12.57 -20.02
N ALA A 181 6.63 -13.59 -19.78
CA ALA A 181 6.15 -14.95 -19.50
C ALA A 181 5.33 -15.04 -18.21
N GLY A 182 5.65 -14.22 -17.20
CA GLY A 182 4.88 -14.14 -15.97
C GLY A 182 3.46 -13.62 -16.22
N PHE A 183 3.33 -12.53 -16.97
CA PHE A 183 2.02 -11.98 -17.33
C PHE A 183 1.21 -12.95 -18.19
N ALA A 184 1.86 -13.60 -19.17
CA ALA A 184 1.21 -14.63 -19.99
C ALA A 184 0.66 -15.80 -19.18
N ALA A 185 1.40 -16.26 -18.17
CA ALA A 185 0.93 -17.30 -17.26
C ALA A 185 -0.32 -16.87 -16.48
N GLN A 186 -0.40 -15.61 -16.05
CA GLN A 186 -1.57 -15.08 -15.35
C GLN A 186 -2.80 -15.06 -16.26
N VAL A 187 -2.66 -14.57 -17.50
CA VAL A 187 -3.75 -14.58 -18.49
C VAL A 187 -4.23 -16.01 -18.78
N MET A 188 -3.31 -16.96 -18.91
CA MET A 188 -3.65 -18.37 -19.13
C MET A 188 -4.29 -19.05 -17.92
N ALA A 189 -4.11 -18.50 -16.71
CA ALA A 189 -4.70 -19.04 -15.48
C ALA A 189 -6.14 -18.58 -15.23
N LEU A 190 -6.65 -17.61 -16.00
CA LEU A 190 -8.01 -17.08 -15.85
C LEU A 190 -9.09 -18.13 -16.14
N GLN A 191 -10.13 -18.18 -15.30
CA GLN A 191 -11.25 -19.11 -15.43
C GLN A 191 -12.55 -18.39 -15.73
N ASP A 192 -13.51 -19.09 -16.35
CA ASP A 192 -14.88 -18.61 -16.56
C ASP A 192 -14.99 -17.17 -17.11
N SER A 193 -15.53 -16.25 -16.31
CA SER A 193 -15.75 -14.84 -16.63
C SER A 193 -14.67 -13.90 -16.10
N ASP A 194 -13.55 -14.44 -15.60
CA ASP A 194 -12.48 -13.65 -15.02
C ASP A 194 -11.83 -12.74 -16.07
N ILE A 195 -11.48 -11.54 -15.62
CA ILE A 195 -10.71 -10.56 -16.39
C ILE A 195 -9.50 -10.16 -15.54
N LEU A 196 -8.30 -10.35 -16.10
CA LEU A 196 -7.08 -9.75 -15.58
C LEU A 196 -7.01 -8.30 -16.08
N TYR A 197 -7.40 -7.36 -15.24
CA TYR A 197 -7.22 -5.94 -15.51
C TYR A 197 -5.74 -5.57 -15.38
N VAL A 198 -5.27 -4.68 -16.25
CA VAL A 198 -3.95 -4.06 -16.13
C VAL A 198 -4.12 -2.82 -15.26
N ASP A 199 -4.01 -3.01 -13.95
CA ASP A 199 -4.27 -1.97 -12.96
C ASP A 199 -3.06 -1.67 -12.07
N ARG A 200 -1.91 -2.34 -12.31
CA ARG A 200 -0.64 -2.07 -11.61
C ARG A 200 0.50 -1.66 -12.54
N VAL A 201 1.51 -1.03 -11.94
CA VAL A 201 2.70 -0.53 -12.67
C VAL A 201 3.57 -1.67 -13.19
N ASP A 202 3.76 -2.74 -12.42
CA ASP A 202 4.49 -3.94 -12.84
C ASP A 202 3.84 -4.62 -14.06
N GLU A 203 2.52 -4.70 -14.10
CA GLU A 203 1.75 -5.24 -15.24
C GLU A 203 1.91 -4.37 -16.49
N ALA A 204 1.79 -3.04 -16.34
CA ALA A 204 2.02 -2.11 -17.44
C ALA A 204 3.46 -2.22 -17.98
N ARG A 205 4.47 -2.39 -17.12
CA ARG A 205 5.86 -2.65 -17.52
C ARG A 205 6.03 -4.00 -18.19
N ALA A 206 5.38 -5.05 -17.67
CA ALA A 206 5.41 -6.40 -18.21
C ALA A 206 4.82 -6.52 -19.63
N LEU A 207 4.04 -5.52 -20.04
CA LEU A 207 3.47 -5.36 -21.37
C LEU A 207 4.18 -4.28 -22.22
N GLY A 208 5.18 -3.59 -21.67
CA GLY A 208 5.87 -2.50 -22.37
C GLY A 208 4.95 -1.33 -22.73
N LEU A 209 4.02 -0.98 -21.85
CA LEU A 209 3.08 0.13 -22.08
C LEU A 209 3.74 1.48 -21.82
N ARG A 210 3.34 2.48 -22.61
CA ARG A 210 3.51 3.89 -22.27
C ARG A 210 2.27 4.36 -21.54
N LEU A 211 2.43 4.81 -20.30
CA LEU A 211 1.32 5.38 -19.54
C LEU A 211 1.23 6.88 -19.78
N GLU A 212 0.05 7.36 -20.15
CA GLU A 212 -0.24 8.78 -20.40
C GLU A 212 -1.44 9.26 -19.56
N GLY A 213 -1.66 10.57 -19.49
CA GLY A 213 -2.64 11.16 -18.57
C GLY A 213 -2.05 11.63 -17.23
N PHE A 214 -0.72 11.68 -17.12
CA PHE A 214 -0.04 12.37 -16.02
C PHE A 214 -0.06 13.87 -16.27
N GLU A 215 -1.05 14.55 -15.71
CA GLU A 215 -1.12 16.01 -15.72
C GLU A 215 -0.18 16.60 -14.67
N ALA A 216 0.66 17.55 -15.07
CA ALA A 216 1.57 18.20 -14.15
C ALA A 216 0.78 19.00 -13.10
N PRO A 217 1.00 18.75 -11.80
CA PRO A 217 0.27 19.44 -10.76
C PRO A 217 0.68 20.91 -10.69
N SER A 218 -0.10 21.72 -9.97
CA SER A 218 0.27 23.11 -9.69
C SER A 218 1.36 23.26 -8.61
N SER A 219 1.62 22.19 -7.83
CA SER A 219 2.51 22.15 -6.66
C SER A 219 3.14 20.78 -6.46
N LEU A 220 4.22 20.71 -5.68
CA LEU A 220 4.86 19.45 -5.31
C LEU A 220 4.19 18.79 -4.09
N GLY A 221 3.78 17.53 -4.24
CA GLY A 221 3.39 16.65 -3.13
C GLY A 221 4.58 15.93 -2.51
N ASP A 222 4.48 15.51 -1.24
CA ASP A 222 5.59 14.87 -0.51
C ASP A 222 6.06 13.57 -1.18
N GLN A 223 5.12 12.70 -1.59
CA GLN A 223 5.48 11.46 -2.27
C GLN A 223 6.20 11.71 -3.60
N MET A 224 5.81 12.73 -4.36
CA MET A 224 6.49 13.10 -5.60
C MET A 224 7.93 13.59 -5.32
N VAL A 225 8.13 14.40 -4.27
CA VAL A 225 9.46 14.85 -3.87
C VAL A 225 10.33 13.67 -3.45
N THR A 226 9.81 12.83 -2.55
CA THR A 226 10.52 11.65 -2.05
C THR A 226 10.90 10.68 -3.16
N ARG A 227 9.94 10.27 -4.01
CA ARG A 227 10.19 9.30 -5.09
C ARG A 227 11.10 9.87 -6.18
N ALA A 228 10.99 11.17 -6.51
CA ALA A 228 11.92 11.81 -7.44
C ALA A 228 13.37 11.79 -6.92
N CYS A 229 13.57 11.96 -5.62
CA CYS A 229 14.90 11.92 -5.02
C CYS A 229 15.45 10.50 -4.87
N ILE A 230 14.63 9.54 -4.43
CA ILE A 230 15.03 8.13 -4.28
C ILE A 230 15.44 7.51 -5.62
N ARG A 231 14.70 7.82 -6.69
CA ARG A 231 14.97 7.22 -8.02
C ARG A 231 16.36 7.54 -8.57
N GLU A 232 16.93 8.65 -8.14
CA GLU A 232 18.26 9.10 -8.57
C GLU A 232 19.38 8.48 -7.74
N ASN A 233 19.07 7.96 -6.55
CA ASN A 233 19.99 7.18 -5.72
C ASN A 233 19.22 6.30 -4.71
N ALA A 234 19.31 4.97 -4.90
CA ALA A 234 18.65 4.00 -4.01
C ALA A 234 19.17 4.03 -2.56
N ASP A 235 20.36 4.58 -2.30
CA ASP A 235 20.88 4.76 -0.93
C ASP A 235 20.01 5.73 -0.10
N PHE A 236 19.11 6.49 -0.74
CA PHE A 236 18.13 7.37 -0.09
C PHE A 236 16.85 6.63 0.29
N ASP A 237 16.66 5.41 -0.21
CA ASP A 237 15.46 4.64 0.02
C ASP A 237 15.52 3.97 1.40
N PRO A 238 14.71 4.42 2.38
CA PRO A 238 14.69 3.79 3.69
C PRO A 238 14.26 2.31 3.61
N GLU A 239 13.49 1.91 2.60
CA GLU A 239 12.96 0.56 2.43
C GLU A 239 14.03 -0.43 1.89
N THR A 240 15.09 0.07 1.26
CA THR A 240 16.16 -0.77 0.68
C THR A 240 17.54 -0.55 1.30
N SER A 241 17.58 0.25 2.37
CA SER A 241 18.81 0.63 3.05
C SER A 241 19.65 -0.57 3.53
N ARG A 242 20.97 -0.47 3.32
CA ARG A 242 21.92 -1.56 3.60
C ARG A 242 22.32 -1.58 5.08
N PRO A 243 22.81 -2.72 5.62
CA PRO A 243 23.26 -2.79 7.01
C PRO A 243 24.35 -1.77 7.38
N ASP A 244 25.20 -1.39 6.42
CA ASP A 244 26.29 -0.39 6.56
C ASP A 244 25.82 1.07 6.39
N GLN A 245 24.59 1.27 5.92
CA GLN A 245 23.95 2.57 5.68
C GLN A 245 22.52 2.53 6.18
N SER A 246 22.36 2.42 7.50
CA SER A 246 21.03 2.45 8.09
C SER A 246 20.45 3.86 7.95
N VAL A 247 19.34 3.98 7.22
CA VAL A 247 18.56 5.23 7.11
C VAL A 247 17.65 5.32 8.33
N TYR A 248 17.77 6.41 9.10
CA TYR A 248 17.03 6.56 10.35
C TYR A 248 15.94 7.62 10.29
N ASP A 249 16.09 8.63 9.44
CA ASP A 249 15.09 9.68 9.27
C ASP A 249 15.14 10.28 7.85
N HIS A 250 13.99 10.74 7.36
CA HIS A 250 13.89 11.51 6.14
C HIS A 250 12.80 12.58 6.26
N ARG A 251 13.03 13.76 5.67
CA ARG A 251 12.14 14.92 5.82
C ARG A 251 11.99 15.67 4.51
N VAL A 252 10.79 16.18 4.23
CA VAL A 252 10.54 17.12 3.12
C VAL A 252 10.42 18.53 3.68
N LEU A 253 11.38 19.37 3.34
CA LEU A 253 11.50 20.76 3.78
C LEU A 253 11.01 21.69 2.66
N ARG A 254 10.16 22.67 2.99
CA ARG A 254 9.50 23.56 2.02
C ARG A 254 9.86 25.02 2.30
N GLU A 255 9.94 25.83 1.23
CA GLU A 255 10.15 27.28 1.38
C GLU A 255 8.91 27.96 2.00
N SER A 256 9.15 28.81 3.02
CA SER A 256 8.09 29.53 3.75
C SER A 256 7.37 30.56 2.87
N GLY A 257 6.05 30.65 3.01
CA GLY A 257 5.23 31.71 2.40
C GLY A 257 4.71 31.45 0.98
N ALA A 258 5.04 30.32 0.37
CA ALA A 258 4.47 29.92 -0.92
C ALA A 258 3.15 29.16 -0.70
N SER A 259 2.05 29.63 -1.29
CA SER A 259 0.76 28.93 -1.29
C SER A 259 0.75 27.66 -2.13
N ALA A 260 1.77 27.48 -2.98
CA ALA A 260 2.04 26.29 -3.78
C ALA A 260 3.55 26.09 -3.83
N HIS A 261 4.06 25.07 -3.13
CA HIS A 261 5.49 24.78 -3.10
C HIS A 261 5.91 24.15 -4.43
N ARG A 262 6.31 24.98 -5.39
CA ARG A 262 6.97 24.55 -6.62
C ARG A 262 8.40 24.07 -6.37
N LYS A 263 8.89 24.17 -5.15
CA LYS A 263 10.23 23.76 -4.75
C LYS A 263 10.22 23.17 -3.35
N ALA A 264 10.91 22.05 -3.18
CA ALA A 264 11.04 21.35 -1.91
C ALA A 264 12.43 20.70 -1.82
N THR A 265 12.89 20.47 -0.59
CA THR A 265 14.15 19.80 -0.30
C THR A 265 13.87 18.54 0.49
N TYR A 266 14.15 17.38 -0.08
CA TYR A 266 14.22 16.11 0.62
C TYR A 266 15.57 15.99 1.33
N LEU A 267 15.55 15.64 2.60
CA LEU A 267 16.74 15.44 3.43
C LEU A 267 16.68 14.03 4.01
N VAL A 268 17.77 13.27 3.91
CA VAL A 268 17.91 11.95 4.54
C VAL A 268 19.04 12.00 5.56
N GLU A 269 18.81 11.39 6.71
CA GLU A 269 19.79 11.20 7.78
C GLU A 269 20.05 9.71 8.01
N ALA A 270 21.33 9.34 7.99
CA ALA A 270 21.78 7.96 8.09
C ALA A 270 23.06 7.85 8.92
N ILE A 271 23.41 6.62 9.32
CA ILE A 271 24.76 6.30 9.81
C ILE A 271 25.48 5.61 8.67
N VAL A 272 26.56 6.23 8.20
CA VAL A 272 27.43 5.71 7.15
C VAL A 272 28.76 5.38 7.79
N ASP A 273 29.15 4.10 7.78
CA ASP A 273 30.38 3.60 8.41
C ASP A 273 30.55 4.01 9.89
N GLY A 274 29.44 3.99 10.65
CA GLY A 274 29.43 4.38 12.07
C GLY A 274 29.44 5.89 12.31
N VAL A 275 29.39 6.72 11.25
CA VAL A 275 29.39 8.18 11.34
C VAL A 275 28.01 8.74 10.98
N PRO A 276 27.39 9.54 11.86
CA PRO A 276 26.17 10.28 11.52
C PRO A 276 26.41 11.16 10.30
N SER A 277 25.57 11.01 9.30
CA SER A 277 25.71 11.68 8.01
C SER A 277 24.34 12.05 7.44
N TRP A 278 24.33 13.03 6.56
CA TRP A 278 23.12 13.47 5.87
C TRP A 278 23.36 13.71 4.39
N ILE A 279 22.31 13.65 3.60
CA ILE A 279 22.35 13.94 2.17
C ILE A 279 21.07 14.65 1.73
N GLY A 280 21.20 15.64 0.85
CA GLY A 280 20.10 16.49 0.41
C GLY A 280 19.77 16.29 -1.07
N CYS A 281 18.48 16.39 -1.39
CA CYS A 281 17.97 16.45 -2.74
C CYS A 281 16.94 17.57 -2.83
N GLN A 282 17.07 18.44 -3.82
CA GLN A 282 16.12 19.51 -4.06
C GLN A 282 15.38 19.29 -5.36
N VAL A 283 14.07 19.46 -5.30
CA VAL A 283 13.13 19.24 -6.38
C VAL A 283 12.42 20.55 -6.70
N GLU A 284 12.29 20.86 -7.98
CA GLU A 284 11.56 22.02 -8.49
C GLU A 284 10.62 21.62 -9.62
N LEU A 285 9.35 21.99 -9.51
CA LEU A 285 8.34 21.77 -10.54
C LEU A 285 8.29 22.97 -11.50
N THR A 286 8.52 22.69 -12.78
CA THR A 286 8.44 23.69 -13.84
C THR A 286 7.26 23.39 -14.75
N THR A 287 6.28 24.29 -14.74
CA THR A 287 5.05 24.20 -15.55
C THR A 287 5.04 25.19 -16.72
N ALA A 288 6.17 25.84 -17.01
CA ALA A 288 6.25 26.89 -18.04
C ALA A 288 6.49 26.30 -19.43
N ALA A 289 5.67 26.71 -20.41
CA ALA A 289 5.98 26.55 -21.83
C ALA A 289 7.20 27.43 -22.17
N ALA A 290 8.30 26.81 -22.60
CA ALA A 290 9.45 27.54 -23.16
C ALA A 290 9.13 28.04 -24.59
N PRO A 291 9.82 29.08 -25.10
CA PRO A 291 9.46 29.72 -26.37
C PRO A 291 9.77 28.94 -27.65
N THR A 292 10.34 27.72 -27.57
CA THR A 292 10.78 26.94 -28.74
C THR A 292 10.79 25.44 -28.44
N ASP A 293 10.04 24.65 -29.23
CA ASP A 293 10.08 23.20 -29.51
C ASP A 293 10.47 22.14 -28.44
N ASP A 294 10.54 22.47 -27.15
CA ASP A 294 10.20 21.66 -25.93
C ASP A 294 10.43 22.57 -24.68
N PRO A 295 9.81 22.37 -23.48
CA PRO A 295 9.32 21.09 -23.01
C PRO A 295 7.92 21.02 -22.40
N ALA A 296 7.33 19.84 -22.47
CA ALA A 296 6.32 19.40 -21.51
C ALA A 296 6.78 19.74 -20.08
N ALA A 297 5.84 20.03 -19.17
CA ALA A 297 6.13 20.28 -17.77
C ALA A 297 7.19 19.29 -17.23
N SER A 298 8.11 19.74 -16.38
CA SER A 298 9.22 18.91 -15.91
C SER A 298 9.48 19.08 -14.43
N ILE A 299 9.91 17.99 -13.80
CA ILE A 299 10.47 17.95 -12.46
C ILE A 299 11.97 18.13 -12.60
N LYS A 300 12.51 19.22 -12.08
CA LYS A 300 13.94 19.41 -11.99
C LYS A 300 14.41 18.92 -10.64
N LEU A 301 15.57 18.28 -10.61
CA LEU A 301 16.20 17.82 -9.38
C LEU A 301 17.69 18.13 -9.37
N ARG A 302 18.24 18.34 -8.18
CA ARG A 302 19.67 18.41 -7.92
C ARG A 302 19.97 17.81 -6.56
N MET A 303 21.11 17.18 -6.41
CA MET A 303 21.44 16.37 -5.23
C MET A 303 22.86 16.68 -4.79
N SER A 304 23.10 16.72 -3.49
CA SER A 304 24.46 16.80 -2.97
C SER A 304 25.25 15.56 -3.37
N LYS A 305 26.50 15.76 -3.80
CA LYS A 305 27.36 14.71 -4.37
C LYS A 305 27.62 13.51 -3.47
N ASP A 306 27.89 13.75 -2.18
CA ASP A 306 28.28 12.73 -1.21
C ASP A 306 27.53 12.93 0.11
N TRP A 307 27.46 11.86 0.92
CA TRP A 307 27.05 11.93 2.32
C TRP A 307 27.93 12.94 3.07
N THR A 308 27.30 13.89 3.74
CA THR A 308 28.00 14.89 4.54
C THR A 308 27.99 14.45 6.00
N THR A 309 29.19 14.24 6.55
CA THR A 309 29.36 13.86 7.96
C THR A 309 28.92 14.98 8.89
N GLY A 310 28.16 14.64 9.92
CA GLY A 310 27.64 15.58 10.91
C GLY A 310 26.25 15.14 11.38
N GLY A 311 25.86 15.63 12.56
CA GLY A 311 24.48 15.47 13.02
C GLY A 311 23.49 16.29 12.17
N ASN A 312 22.37 16.65 12.79
CA ASN A 312 21.27 17.32 12.11
C ASN A 312 21.71 18.64 11.43
N PRO A 313 21.68 18.74 10.08
CA PRO A 313 22.27 19.87 9.36
C PRO A 313 21.42 21.13 9.42
N ARG A 314 22.03 22.31 9.42
CA ARG A 314 21.23 23.54 9.22
C ARG A 314 20.76 23.62 7.78
N LEU A 315 19.55 24.14 7.54
CA LEU A 315 19.03 24.38 6.19
C LEU A 315 20.02 25.12 5.27
N ARG A 316 20.74 26.09 5.82
CA ARG A 316 21.76 26.86 5.08
C ARG A 316 22.88 25.95 4.58
N GLU A 317 23.30 24.96 5.37
CA GLU A 317 24.36 24.01 4.99
C GLU A 317 23.88 23.10 3.87
N VAL A 318 22.66 22.57 3.98
CA VAL A 318 21.98 21.80 2.93
C VAL A 318 21.90 22.61 1.64
N HIS A 319 21.46 23.87 1.73
CA HIS A 319 21.34 24.76 0.57
C HIS A 319 22.70 25.04 -0.10
N VAL A 320 23.75 25.30 0.68
CA VAL A 320 25.11 25.54 0.14
C VAL A 320 25.61 24.31 -0.63
N LYS A 321 25.39 23.10 -0.11
CA LYS A 321 25.77 21.86 -0.79
C LYS A 321 24.99 21.65 -2.09
N LEU A 322 23.69 21.95 -2.10
CA LEU A 322 22.84 21.78 -3.29
C LEU A 322 23.06 22.86 -4.36
N VAL A 323 23.37 24.10 -3.98
CA VAL A 323 23.58 25.19 -4.94
C VAL A 323 24.82 25.01 -5.79
N ALA A 324 25.80 24.24 -5.29
CA ALA A 324 26.97 23.85 -6.06
C ALA A 324 26.66 22.86 -7.20
N GLU A 325 25.47 22.27 -7.22
CA GLU A 325 25.10 21.16 -8.09
C GLU A 325 24.15 21.60 -9.21
N GLU A 326 24.30 20.99 -10.38
CA GLU A 326 23.49 21.31 -11.56
C GLU A 326 22.10 20.67 -11.50
N TRP A 327 21.14 21.35 -12.12
CA TRP A 327 19.78 20.83 -12.28
C TRP A 327 19.72 19.80 -13.40
N ARG A 328 19.10 18.66 -13.10
CA ARG A 328 18.71 17.64 -14.07
C ARG A 328 17.20 17.70 -14.27
N ALA A 329 16.74 17.77 -15.52
CA ALA A 329 15.33 17.87 -15.84
C ALA A 329 14.75 16.49 -16.18
N PHE A 330 13.60 16.20 -15.59
CA PHE A 330 12.84 14.99 -15.81
C PHE A 330 11.46 15.34 -16.37
N PRO A 331 11.16 15.01 -17.63
CA PRO A 331 9.86 15.31 -18.23
C PRO A 331 8.72 14.68 -17.42
N PHE A 332 7.67 15.45 -17.14
CA PHE A 332 6.57 14.98 -16.30
C PHE A 332 5.78 13.83 -16.96
N ARG A 333 5.76 13.74 -18.29
CA ARG A 333 5.22 12.57 -19.01
C ARG A 333 5.89 11.25 -18.60
N ASP A 334 7.11 11.30 -18.09
CA ASP A 334 7.85 10.13 -17.62
C ASP A 334 7.61 9.84 -16.13
N PHE A 335 6.76 10.62 -15.43
CA PHE A 335 6.51 10.50 -14.00
C PHE A 335 6.23 9.07 -13.54
N TRP A 336 5.52 8.29 -14.35
CA TRP A 336 5.24 6.88 -14.09
C TRP A 336 6.49 6.01 -13.85
N LYS A 337 7.65 6.39 -14.40
CA LYS A 337 8.94 5.70 -14.17
C LYS A 337 9.46 5.88 -12.74
N LEU A 338 8.93 6.84 -11.99
CA LEU A 338 9.24 7.08 -10.57
C LEU A 338 8.33 6.28 -9.64
N ILE A 339 7.27 5.68 -10.17
CA ILE A 339 6.25 5.00 -9.37
C ILE A 339 6.74 3.58 -9.06
N PRO A 340 6.67 3.15 -7.79
CA PRO A 340 7.04 1.79 -7.43
C PRO A 340 6.20 0.75 -8.20
N GLU A 341 6.82 -0.38 -8.53
CA GLU A 341 6.23 -1.41 -9.39
C GLU A 341 4.98 -2.06 -8.79
N ASP A 342 4.90 -2.09 -7.46
CA ASP A 342 3.81 -2.73 -6.72
C ASP A 342 2.54 -1.87 -6.59
N GLN A 343 2.61 -0.61 -7.00
CA GLN A 343 1.50 0.35 -6.88
C GLN A 343 0.47 0.15 -7.99
N THR A 344 -0.79 0.42 -7.64
CA THR A 344 -1.87 0.49 -8.62
C THR A 344 -1.77 1.76 -9.48
N LEU A 345 -2.31 1.73 -10.70
CA LEU A 345 -2.43 2.88 -11.59
C LEU A 345 -3.32 3.99 -10.99
N GLN A 346 -4.26 3.62 -10.10
CA GLN A 346 -5.05 4.60 -9.35
C GLN A 346 -4.24 5.31 -8.26
N GLU A 347 -3.41 4.58 -7.51
CA GLU A 347 -2.49 5.18 -6.54
C GLU A 347 -1.43 6.04 -7.25
N ALA A 348 -0.89 5.54 -8.36
CA ALA A 348 -0.02 6.27 -9.26
C ALA A 348 -0.63 7.62 -9.72
N ARG A 349 -1.92 7.60 -10.07
CA ARG A 349 -2.69 8.80 -10.40
C ARG A 349 -2.77 9.76 -9.22
N LYS A 350 -3.08 9.26 -8.01
CA LYS A 350 -3.13 10.07 -6.79
C LYS A 350 -1.80 10.75 -6.48
N MET A 351 -0.66 10.10 -6.78
CA MET A 351 0.67 10.69 -6.61
C MET A 351 0.91 11.90 -7.52
N ALA A 352 0.29 11.92 -8.70
CA ALA A 352 0.41 13.01 -9.68
C ALA A 352 -0.71 14.05 -9.59
N SER A 353 -1.90 13.67 -9.12
CA SER A 353 -3.05 14.57 -8.99
C SER A 353 -2.95 15.42 -7.72
N THR A 354 -3.18 16.73 -7.88
CA THR A 354 -3.22 17.73 -6.82
C THR A 354 -3.98 17.29 -5.58
N ASP A 355 -3.29 17.25 -4.44
CA ASP A 355 -3.94 17.61 -3.18
C ASP A 355 -4.10 19.13 -3.19
N ALA A 356 -5.22 19.62 -3.73
CA ALA A 356 -5.58 21.04 -3.79
C ALA A 356 -5.81 21.67 -2.39
N SER A 357 -5.41 20.97 -1.32
CA SER A 357 -5.77 21.25 0.07
C SER A 357 -4.59 21.25 1.04
N ALA A 358 -3.37 20.89 0.62
CA ALA A 358 -2.21 21.00 1.50
C ALA A 358 -1.67 22.44 1.52
N SER A 359 -2.52 23.40 1.91
CA SER A 359 -2.05 24.55 2.67
C SER A 359 -1.58 24.03 4.03
N ILE A 360 -0.44 23.34 4.04
CA ILE A 360 0.27 23.11 5.29
C ILE A 360 0.84 24.47 5.65
N ILE A 361 0.36 25.02 6.76
CA ILE A 361 1.05 26.09 7.46
C ILE A 361 2.46 25.56 7.71
N VAL A 362 3.41 26.02 6.91
CA VAL A 362 4.83 25.82 7.17
C VAL A 362 5.07 26.64 8.44
N ASP A 363 5.13 25.96 9.59
CA ASP A 363 5.84 26.53 10.74
C ASP A 363 7.18 27.02 10.21
N ALA A 364 7.55 28.24 10.63
CA ALA A 364 8.84 28.82 10.29
C ALA A 364 9.88 27.71 10.42
N VAL A 365 10.75 27.55 9.42
CA VAL A 365 11.83 26.58 9.53
C VAL A 365 12.69 27.00 10.70
N GLY A 366 12.36 26.47 11.88
CA GLY A 366 13.17 26.49 13.07
C GLY A 366 14.37 25.59 12.86
N ASP A 367 15.25 25.57 13.85
CA ASP A 367 16.21 24.49 13.95
C ASP A 367 15.47 23.15 13.80
N LEU A 368 15.99 22.25 12.96
CA LEU A 368 15.38 20.93 12.78
C LEU A 368 15.24 20.25 14.16
N PRO A 369 14.17 19.45 14.38
CA PRO A 369 13.98 18.76 15.65
C PRO A 369 15.25 18.03 16.04
N ARG A 370 15.81 18.38 17.20
CA ARG A 370 17.16 17.93 17.59
C ARG A 370 17.26 16.40 17.75
N THR A 371 16.13 15.72 17.90
CA THR A 371 16.06 14.30 18.21
C THR A 371 15.18 13.52 17.25
N THR A 372 15.68 12.36 16.80
CA THR A 372 15.07 11.43 15.85
C THR A 372 15.25 9.99 16.37
N PRO A 373 14.59 8.97 15.78
CA PRO A 373 14.91 7.58 16.09
C PRO A 373 16.41 7.25 15.98
N GLY A 374 17.10 7.86 15.02
CA GLY A 374 18.54 7.67 14.80
C GLY A 374 19.41 8.28 15.89
N THR A 375 19.11 9.50 16.34
CA THR A 375 19.88 10.12 17.45
C THR A 375 19.71 9.34 18.75
N GLU A 376 18.53 8.76 18.97
CA GLU A 376 18.26 7.91 20.13
C GLU A 376 19.00 6.57 20.03
N ALA A 377 19.05 5.98 18.84
CA ALA A 377 19.80 4.74 18.58
C ALA A 377 21.32 4.93 18.80
N LEU A 378 21.87 6.08 18.42
CA LEU A 378 23.30 6.42 18.60
C LEU A 378 23.75 6.45 20.07
N MET A 379 22.83 6.61 21.00
CA MET A 379 23.16 6.55 22.43
C MET A 379 23.48 5.12 22.91
N ASP A 380 23.22 4.09 22.08
CA ASP A 380 23.40 2.68 22.42
C ASP A 380 22.77 2.30 23.77
N LEU A 381 21.57 2.83 24.02
CA LEU A 381 20.85 2.64 25.29
C LEU A 381 20.54 1.16 25.50
N ARG A 382 21.15 0.57 26.54
CA ARG A 382 20.91 -0.81 26.94
C ARG A 382 19.56 -0.93 27.63
N PHE A 383 19.14 -2.16 27.86
CA PHE A 383 17.87 -2.46 28.54
C PHE A 383 17.72 -1.67 29.86
N ASP A 384 18.76 -1.69 30.69
CA ASP A 384 18.75 -0.98 31.99
C ASP A 384 18.67 0.55 31.81
N ASP A 385 19.38 1.12 30.84
CA ASP A 385 19.32 2.56 30.54
C ASP A 385 17.90 2.99 30.12
N ARG A 386 17.23 2.15 29.33
CA ARG A 386 15.86 2.41 28.86
C ARG A 386 14.86 2.34 30.01
N GLN A 387 14.99 1.32 30.88
CA GLN A 387 14.16 1.25 32.08
C GLN A 387 14.39 2.44 33.01
N GLU A 388 15.64 2.85 33.19
CA GLU A 388 15.98 4.05 33.96
C GLU A 388 15.28 5.29 33.40
N ILE A 389 15.36 5.53 32.10
CA ILE A 389 14.67 6.66 31.44
C ILE A 389 13.16 6.61 31.67
N GLN A 390 12.53 5.43 31.51
CA GLN A 390 11.09 5.29 31.73
C GLN A 390 10.68 5.57 33.19
N ASN A 391 11.46 5.06 34.15
CA ASN A 391 11.24 5.32 35.57
C ASN A 391 11.39 6.81 35.87
N ARG A 392 12.45 7.45 35.37
CA ARG A 392 12.70 8.89 35.56
C ARG A 392 11.58 9.76 34.99
N LEU A 393 11.07 9.45 33.80
CA LEU A 393 9.92 10.14 33.22
C LEU A 393 8.67 10.00 34.10
N THR A 394 8.38 8.78 34.55
CA THR A 394 7.23 8.50 35.43
C THR A 394 7.34 9.25 36.77
N LEU A 395 8.53 9.29 37.36
CA LEU A 395 8.81 10.02 38.61
C LEU A 395 8.63 11.54 38.44
N LEU A 396 8.91 12.08 37.26
CA LEU A 396 8.66 13.48 36.92
C LEU A 396 7.19 13.76 36.56
N GLY A 397 6.32 12.75 36.56
CA GLY A 397 4.88 12.88 36.29
C GLY A 397 4.48 12.62 34.84
N PHE A 398 5.39 12.14 33.99
CA PHE A 398 5.11 11.77 32.61
C PHE A 398 4.91 10.25 32.51
N ASP A 399 3.65 9.82 32.43
CA ASP A 399 3.28 8.40 32.49
C ASP A 399 3.74 7.62 31.25
N THR A 400 4.73 6.75 31.42
CA THR A 400 5.24 5.87 30.36
C THR A 400 4.43 4.59 30.17
N ARG A 401 3.41 4.36 31.00
CA ARG A 401 2.60 3.13 31.12
C ARG A 401 3.43 1.89 31.51
N GLY A 402 4.50 2.10 32.25
CA GLY A 402 5.43 1.06 32.73
C GLY A 402 6.89 1.34 32.36
N ALA A 403 7.79 0.59 32.99
CA ALA A 403 9.24 0.67 32.77
C ALA A 403 9.80 -0.71 32.41
N ASP A 404 9.47 -1.18 31.21
CA ASP A 404 9.80 -2.50 30.66
C ASP A 404 11.05 -2.51 29.77
N GLY A 405 11.71 -1.36 29.58
CA GLY A 405 12.87 -1.19 28.71
C GLY A 405 12.51 -1.09 27.22
N ILE A 406 11.22 -1.10 26.87
CA ILE A 406 10.71 -1.00 25.51
C ILE A 406 10.05 0.36 25.31
N PHE A 407 10.62 1.19 24.43
CA PHE A 407 10.06 2.51 24.13
C PHE A 407 8.88 2.43 23.15
N GLY A 408 7.75 1.96 23.66
CA GLY A 408 6.48 1.88 22.95
C GLY A 408 5.70 3.20 22.97
N PRO A 409 4.45 3.22 22.45
CA PRO A 409 3.64 4.44 22.29
C PRO A 409 3.44 5.23 23.59
N GLY A 410 3.36 4.56 24.75
CA GLY A 410 3.26 5.23 26.05
C GLY A 410 4.52 6.02 26.42
N THR A 411 5.71 5.45 26.20
CA THR A 411 6.98 6.15 26.45
C THR A 411 7.20 7.30 25.46
N ARG A 412 6.79 7.15 24.20
CA ARG A 412 6.88 8.23 23.20
C ARG A 412 6.04 9.45 23.61
N GLN A 413 4.80 9.22 24.02
CA GLN A 413 3.91 10.27 24.51
C GLN A 413 4.45 10.95 25.79
N ALA A 414 5.04 10.17 26.71
CA ALA A 414 5.67 10.72 27.91
C ALA A 414 6.88 11.60 27.58
N LEU A 415 7.70 11.18 26.61
CA LEU A 415 8.84 11.95 26.11
C LEU A 415 8.41 13.26 25.44
N GLU A 416 7.40 13.21 24.57
CA GLU A 416 6.79 14.39 23.94
C GLU A 416 6.35 15.42 24.99
N ALA A 417 5.58 14.97 25.99
CA ALA A 417 5.11 15.85 27.06
C ALA A 417 6.25 16.41 27.92
N TRP A 418 7.27 15.59 28.22
CA TRP A 418 8.46 16.06 28.95
C TRP A 418 9.24 17.09 28.13
N GLN A 419 9.44 16.85 26.84
CA GLN A 419 10.11 17.77 25.92
C GLN A 419 9.39 19.11 25.85
N GLU A 420 8.07 19.08 25.65
CA GLU A 420 7.23 20.28 25.61
C GLU A 420 7.34 21.07 26.91
N SER A 421 7.31 20.40 28.07
CA SER A 421 7.45 21.06 29.39
C SER A 421 8.81 21.73 29.60
N ASN A 422 9.83 21.31 28.85
CA ASN A 422 11.20 21.81 28.91
C ASN A 422 11.54 22.81 27.80
N GLY A 423 10.59 23.11 26.91
CA GLY A 423 10.81 23.98 25.75
C GLY A 423 11.70 23.36 24.68
N PHE A 424 11.76 22.02 24.61
CA PHE A 424 12.34 21.28 23.49
C PHE A 424 11.28 21.00 22.42
N ASP A 425 11.73 20.59 21.23
CA ASP A 425 10.85 20.06 20.20
C ASP A 425 10.22 18.74 20.69
N SER A 426 8.89 18.64 20.60
CA SER A 426 8.11 17.48 21.06
C SER A 426 8.15 16.36 20.01
N THR A 427 9.27 15.63 19.96
CA THR A 427 9.54 14.59 18.95
C THR A 427 9.27 13.18 19.44
N GLY A 428 9.25 12.96 20.75
CA GLY A 428 9.15 11.64 21.37
C GLY A 428 10.45 10.81 21.35
N PHE A 429 11.57 11.39 20.93
CA PHE A 429 12.90 10.75 20.89
C PHE A 429 13.94 11.56 21.68
N LEU A 430 14.94 10.90 22.25
CA LEU A 430 16.02 11.55 23.00
C LEU A 430 17.33 11.68 22.21
N ASP A 431 18.16 12.64 22.63
CA ASP A 431 19.61 12.65 22.41
C ASP A 431 20.34 12.64 23.76
N ALA A 432 21.67 12.56 23.71
CA ALA A 432 22.50 12.52 24.91
C ALA A 432 22.34 13.78 25.79
N ALA A 433 22.14 14.95 25.18
CA ALA A 433 22.00 16.21 25.92
C ALA A 433 20.64 16.28 26.67
N GLN A 434 19.57 15.83 26.03
CA GLN A 434 18.24 15.72 26.63
C GLN A 434 18.22 14.65 27.73
N ARG A 435 18.85 13.48 27.50
CA ARG A 435 19.02 12.46 28.55
C ARG A 435 19.71 13.04 29.79
N ASP A 436 20.77 13.82 29.59
CA ASP A 436 21.49 14.48 30.69
C ASP A 436 20.61 15.48 31.45
N VAL A 437 19.73 16.22 30.76
CA VAL A 437 18.75 17.10 31.41
C VAL A 437 17.74 16.29 32.23
N LEU A 438 17.17 15.23 31.64
CA LEU A 438 16.22 14.33 32.30
C LEU A 438 16.82 13.73 33.57
N VAL A 439 18.06 13.22 33.49
CA VAL A 439 18.79 12.65 34.63
C VAL A 439 18.96 13.71 35.71
N ARG A 440 19.45 14.90 35.38
CA ARG A 440 19.63 15.99 36.37
C ARG A 440 18.33 16.42 37.04
N GLN A 441 17.21 16.45 36.32
CA GLN A 441 15.91 16.84 36.86
C GLN A 441 15.32 15.81 37.82
N SER A 442 15.53 14.52 37.52
CA SER A 442 14.94 13.41 38.25
C SER A 442 15.86 12.81 39.32
N GLU A 443 17.12 13.27 39.43
CA GLU A 443 18.16 12.58 40.19
C GLU A 443 17.79 12.26 41.63
N THR A 444 17.22 13.23 42.36
CA THR A 444 16.81 13.02 43.75
C THR A 444 15.65 12.03 43.87
N GLN A 445 14.64 12.13 43.00
CA GLN A 445 13.49 11.23 43.01
C GLN A 445 13.91 9.81 42.64
N TYR A 446 14.83 9.69 41.68
CA TYR A 446 15.35 8.42 41.23
C TYR A 446 16.25 7.76 42.28
N SER A 447 17.10 8.51 42.99
CA SER A 447 17.90 7.96 44.08
C SER A 447 17.03 7.41 45.22
N ASP A 448 15.96 8.13 45.58
CA ASP A 448 15.01 7.69 46.61
C ASP A 448 14.26 6.42 46.17
N PHE A 449 13.81 6.39 44.92
CA PHE A 449 13.19 5.21 44.31
C PHE A 449 14.12 3.98 44.35
N LEU A 450 15.41 4.15 44.03
CA LEU A 450 16.39 3.06 44.11
C LEU A 450 16.68 2.61 45.54
N GLU A 451 16.62 3.51 46.53
CA GLU A 451 16.73 3.12 47.94
C GLU A 451 15.53 2.31 48.40
N GLU A 452 14.32 2.73 48.03
CA GLU A 452 13.09 2.01 48.35
C GLU A 452 13.09 0.61 47.74
N LYS A 453 13.38 0.51 46.43
CA LYS A 453 13.58 -0.78 45.74
C LYS A 453 14.57 -1.69 46.46
N ARG A 454 15.75 -1.16 46.85
CA ARG A 454 16.75 -1.94 47.59
C ARG A 454 16.24 -2.41 48.96
N ARG A 455 15.46 -1.59 49.67
CA ARG A 455 14.86 -1.98 50.96
C ARG A 455 13.81 -3.08 50.76
N GLU A 456 12.97 -2.96 49.74
CA GLU A 456 11.97 -3.96 49.40
C GLU A 456 12.61 -5.29 48.99
N GLU A 457 13.62 -5.26 48.13
CA GLU A 457 14.38 -6.46 47.73
C GLU A 457 15.08 -7.11 48.92
N ALA A 458 15.70 -6.30 49.80
CA ALA A 458 16.33 -6.82 51.01
C ALA A 458 15.29 -7.47 51.95
N GLU A 459 14.11 -6.87 52.10
CA GLU A 459 13.04 -7.44 52.93
C GLU A 459 12.46 -8.71 52.30
N GLN A 460 12.19 -8.71 50.99
CA GLN A 460 11.78 -9.92 50.27
C GLN A 460 12.80 -11.03 50.43
N GLN A 461 14.09 -10.72 50.28
CA GLN A 461 15.16 -11.68 50.45
C GLN A 461 15.26 -12.18 51.90
N ARG A 462 14.99 -11.33 52.89
CA ARG A 462 14.91 -11.74 54.30
C ARG A 462 13.71 -12.63 54.56
N VAL A 463 12.56 -12.35 53.96
CA VAL A 463 11.37 -13.20 54.04
C VAL A 463 11.61 -14.55 53.36
N LEU A 464 12.23 -14.57 52.18
CA LEU A 464 12.58 -15.80 51.47
C LEU A 464 13.59 -16.66 52.25
N ASN A 465 14.55 -16.02 52.94
CA ASN A 465 15.55 -16.71 53.75
C ASN A 465 15.12 -16.92 55.21
N ALA A 466 13.92 -16.49 55.59
CA ALA A 466 13.42 -16.68 56.94
C ALA A 466 13.20 -18.19 57.18
N PRO A 467 13.64 -18.73 58.32
CA PRO A 467 13.40 -20.13 58.65
C PRO A 467 11.89 -20.39 58.68
N ALA A 468 11.47 -21.53 58.11
CA ALA A 468 10.06 -21.91 58.03
C ALA A 468 9.41 -21.80 59.42
N PRO A 469 8.19 -21.25 59.53
CA PRO A 469 7.56 -21.04 60.82
C PRO A 469 7.44 -22.37 61.56
N VAL A 470 8.05 -22.44 62.75
CA VAL A 470 7.93 -23.59 63.64
C VAL A 470 6.51 -23.61 64.17
N PHE A 471 5.63 -24.36 63.51
CA PHE A 471 4.33 -24.69 64.06
C PHE A 471 4.54 -25.61 65.26
N ASN A 472 4.67 -25.03 66.46
CA ASN A 472 4.51 -25.80 67.68
C ASN A 472 3.07 -26.31 67.71
N ARG A 473 2.92 -27.61 67.38
CA ARG A 473 1.69 -28.34 67.67
C ARG A 473 1.31 -28.03 69.12
N PRO A 474 0.08 -27.56 69.40
CA PRO A 474 -0.33 -27.28 70.76
C PRO A 474 -0.04 -28.52 71.59
N VAL A 475 0.74 -28.33 72.65
CA VAL A 475 0.99 -29.37 73.64
C VAL A 475 -0.38 -29.80 74.12
N ASN A 476 -0.76 -31.04 73.81
CA ASN A 476 -1.91 -31.67 74.43
C ASN A 476 -1.71 -31.53 75.95
N GLN A 477 -2.40 -30.60 76.58
CA GLN A 477 -2.69 -30.74 77.99
C GLN A 477 -3.42 -32.07 78.10
N ALA A 478 -2.79 -33.02 78.79
CA ALA A 478 -3.39 -34.30 79.06
C ALA A 478 -4.79 -34.05 79.64
N PRO A 479 -5.85 -34.62 79.04
CA PRO A 479 -7.17 -34.54 79.64
C PRO A 479 -7.12 -35.15 81.04
N ALA A 480 -7.89 -34.58 81.97
CA ALA A 480 -8.16 -35.22 83.25
C ALA A 480 -8.57 -36.69 83.00
N PRO A 481 -8.13 -37.64 83.86
CA PRO A 481 -8.39 -39.05 83.64
C PRO A 481 -9.88 -39.28 83.42
N ALA A 482 -10.21 -39.92 82.29
CA ALA A 482 -11.57 -40.27 81.94
C ALA A 482 -12.15 -41.21 83.02
N PRO A 483 -13.40 -41.00 83.48
CA PRO A 483 -14.06 -41.96 84.34
C PRO A 483 -14.21 -43.31 83.62
N GLU A 484 -14.03 -44.40 84.36
CA GLU A 484 -14.16 -45.77 83.84
C GLU A 484 -15.49 -45.96 83.09
N PRO A 485 -15.48 -46.67 81.94
CA PRO A 485 -16.70 -46.95 81.19
C PRO A 485 -17.60 -47.88 82.00
N GLN A 486 -18.65 -47.31 82.60
CA GLN A 486 -19.75 -48.10 83.13
C GLN A 486 -20.59 -48.60 81.96
N GLY A 487 -20.30 -49.82 81.50
CA GLY A 487 -21.14 -50.50 80.52
C GLY A 487 -22.58 -50.55 81.02
N GLN A 488 -23.51 -50.02 80.22
CA GLN A 488 -24.90 -49.89 80.65
C GLN A 488 -25.71 -51.03 80.05
N ARG A 489 -26.47 -51.72 80.90
CA ARG A 489 -27.45 -52.71 80.47
C ARG A 489 -28.63 -52.02 79.79
N VAL A 490 -28.70 -52.09 78.48
CA VAL A 490 -29.82 -51.57 77.68
C VAL A 490 -30.72 -52.71 77.22
N ARG A 491 -32.03 -52.53 77.39
CA ARG A 491 -33.05 -53.49 76.94
C ARG A 491 -33.40 -53.17 75.49
N VAL A 492 -32.99 -54.03 74.57
CA VAL A 492 -33.28 -53.92 73.15
C VAL A 492 -34.49 -54.81 72.85
N CYS A 493 -35.54 -54.23 72.28
CA CYS A 493 -36.77 -54.91 71.91
C CYS A 493 -37.04 -54.77 70.42
N GLN A 494 -37.65 -55.79 69.81
CA GLN A 494 -38.17 -55.68 68.45
C GLN A 494 -39.59 -55.10 68.50
N ARG A 495 -39.90 -54.19 67.57
CA ARG A 495 -41.22 -53.56 67.46
C ARG A 495 -42.04 -54.28 66.39
N THR A 496 -43.24 -54.72 66.73
CA THR A 496 -44.18 -55.28 65.75
C THR A 496 -44.84 -54.18 64.92
N ILE A 497 -45.49 -54.58 63.82
CA ILE A 497 -46.19 -53.67 62.89
C ILE A 497 -47.33 -52.91 63.59
N PHE A 498 -47.91 -53.47 64.66
CA PHE A 498 -48.95 -52.81 65.47
C PHE A 498 -48.40 -51.99 66.64
N GLY A 499 -47.07 -51.78 66.68
CA GLY A 499 -46.41 -50.87 67.62
C GLY A 499 -46.01 -51.48 68.97
N GLU A 500 -46.43 -52.72 69.25
CA GLU A 500 -46.07 -53.44 70.48
C GLU A 500 -44.61 -53.92 70.47
N LEU A 501 -43.94 -53.82 71.61
CA LEU A 501 -42.57 -54.29 71.81
C LEU A 501 -42.57 -55.75 72.25
N VAL A 502 -41.96 -56.62 71.45
CA VAL A 502 -41.85 -58.07 71.70
C VAL A 502 -40.39 -58.52 71.58
N ASN A 503 -40.06 -59.71 72.11
CA ASN A 503 -38.70 -60.28 72.07
C ASN A 503 -37.60 -59.33 72.59
N CYS A 504 -37.78 -58.80 73.79
CA CYS A 504 -36.78 -57.95 74.42
C CYS A 504 -35.66 -58.76 75.07
N ARG A 505 -34.39 -58.38 74.82
CA ARG A 505 -33.23 -58.89 75.58
C ARG A 505 -32.41 -57.74 76.14
N ILE A 506 -31.68 -58.02 77.23
CA ILE A 506 -30.75 -57.06 77.82
C ILE A 506 -29.38 -57.28 77.18
N GLU A 507 -28.83 -56.23 76.54
CA GLU A 507 -27.48 -56.20 76.02
C GLU A 507 -26.61 -55.30 76.89
N PHE A 508 -25.33 -55.64 77.01
CA PHE A 508 -24.30 -54.76 77.56
C PHE A 508 -23.70 -53.98 76.40
N ARG A 509 -23.78 -52.65 76.42
CA ARG A 509 -23.09 -51.77 75.47
C ARG A 509 -22.19 -50.80 76.20
#